data_AF-A0A962C356-F1
#
_entry.id   AF-A0A962C356-F1
#
_cell.length_a   1.000
_cell.length_b   1.000
_cell.length_c   1.000
_cell.angle_alpha   90.00
_cell.angle_beta   90.00
_cell.angle_gamma   90.00
#
_symmetry.space_group_name_H-M   'P 1'
#
loop_
_entity.id
_entity.type
_entity.pdbx_description
1 polymer ?
#
loop_
_entity_poly.entity_id
_entity_poly.type
_entity_poly.pdbx_seq_one_letter_code
_entity_poly.pdbx_strand_id
1 'polypeptide(L)' 'SFCVALDPAITDRVEADAHHLGRVLLNLAGNAVKFTERGQVNVAVDLLEETPLEYRLRFSVEDTG' A
#
# COMPACT_ATOMS: atom_id res chain seq x y z
N SER A 1 -6.63 1.42 14.43
CA SER A 1 -5.40 2.21 14.20
C SER A 1 -4.94 2.04 12.76
N PHE A 2 -4.02 2.88 12.27
CA PHE A 2 -3.39 2.71 10.96
C PHE A 2 -1.89 2.52 11.12
N CYS A 3 -1.33 1.50 10.49
CA CYS A 3 0.11 1.36 10.30
C CYS A 3 0.44 1.38 8.81
N VAL A 4 1.53 2.07 8.47
CA VAL A 4 2.08 2.09 7.12
C VAL A 4 3.50 1.56 7.19
N ALA A 5 3.81 0.58 6.34
CA ALA A 5 5.15 0.05 6.16
C ALA A 5 5.59 0.20 4.70
N LEU A 6 6.82 0.64 4.51
CA LEU A 6 7.47 0.68 3.21
C LEU A 6 8.69 -0.22 3.29
N ASP A 7 8.87 -1.06 2.29
CA ASP A 7 10.09 -1.83 2.13
C ASP A 7 11.29 -0.86 2.05
N PRO A 8 12.29 -0.99 2.94
CA PRO A 8 13.44 -0.09 2.95
C PRO A 8 14.30 -0.18 1.69
N ALA A 9 14.14 -1.22 0.86
CA ALA A 9 14.79 -1.32 -0.45
C ALA A 9 14.22 -0.32 -1.47
N ILE A 10 13.02 0.24 -1.24
CA ILE A 10 12.44 1.29 -2.07
C ILE A 10 13.16 2.61 -1.75
N THR A 11 14.27 2.86 -2.42
CA THR A 11 15.15 4.01 -2.15
C THR A 11 14.80 5.25 -2.97
N ASP A 12 13.95 5.10 -4.00
CA ASP A 12 13.64 6.13 -4.98
C ASP A 12 12.19 6.64 -4.94
N ARG A 13 11.99 7.79 -5.57
CA ARG A 13 10.65 8.25 -5.98
C ARG A 13 10.24 7.51 -7.25
N VAL A 14 9.16 6.74 -7.16
CA VAL A 14 8.58 6.03 -8.30
C VAL A 14 7.66 6.95 -9.08
N GLU A 15 7.88 7.08 -10.39
CA GLU A 15 6.95 7.75 -11.29
C GLU A 15 5.79 6.81 -11.62
N ALA A 16 4.57 7.24 -11.31
CA ALA A 16 3.33 6.52 -11.56
C ALA A 16 2.15 7.49 -11.68
N ASP A 17 0.99 6.99 -12.14
CA ASP A 17 -0.26 7.73 -12.03
C ASP A 17 -0.74 7.73 -10.57
N ALA A 18 -0.31 8.75 -9.84
CA ALA A 18 -0.61 8.92 -8.42
C ALA A 18 -2.13 9.02 -8.15
N HIS A 19 -2.92 9.56 -9.09
CA HIS A 19 -4.36 9.72 -8.90
C HIS A 19 -5.08 8.37 -9.00
N HIS A 20 -4.74 7.58 -10.02
CA HIS A 20 -5.31 6.24 -10.19
C HIS A 20 -4.91 5.31 -9.03
N LEU A 21 -3.62 5.32 -8.64
CA LEU A 21 -3.12 4.54 -7.52
C LEU A 21 -3.81 4.95 -6.20
N GLY A 22 -3.87 6.26 -5.92
CA GLY A 22 -4.52 6.79 -4.74
C GLY A 22 -5.98 6.37 -4.63
N ARG A 23 -6.72 6.36 -5.76
CA ARG A 23 -8.12 5.91 -5.78
C ARG A 23 -8.28 4.43 -5.45
N VAL A 24 -7.38 3.57 -5.96
CA VAL A 24 -7.39 2.13 -5.62
C VAL A 24 -7.11 1.93 -4.13
N LEU A 25 -6.06 2.55 -3.61
CA LEU A 25 -5.68 2.43 -2.20
C LEU A 25 -6.76 2.96 -1.26
N LEU A 26 -7.40 4.09 -1.60
CA LEU A 26 -8.48 4.67 -0.81
C LEU A 26 -9.70 3.74 -0.74
N ASN A 27 -10.05 3.08 -1.85
CA ASN A 27 -11.14 2.11 -1.86
C ASN A 27 -10.83 0.91 -0.96
N LEU A 28 -9.62 0.36 -1.04
CA LEU A 28 -9.22 -0.79 -0.22
C LEU A 28 -9.13 -0.43 1.27
N ALA A 29 -8.48 0.67 1.61
CA ALA A 29 -8.36 1.15 2.99
C ALA A 29 -9.72 1.58 3.57
N GLY A 30 -10.58 2.21 2.76
CA GLY A 30 -11.94 2.58 3.14
C GLY A 30 -12.79 1.35 3.46
N ASN A 31 -12.64 0.27 2.67
CA ASN A 31 -13.28 -1.01 2.97
C ASN A 31 -12.75 -1.60 4.27
N ALA A 32 -11.43 -1.70 4.45
CA ALA A 32 -10.82 -2.21 5.69
C ALA A 32 -11.36 -1.47 6.94
N VAL A 33 -11.35 -0.13 6.94
CA VAL A 33 -11.91 0.66 8.05
C VAL A 33 -13.38 0.37 8.30
N LYS A 34 -14.17 0.24 7.23
CA LYS A 34 -15.61 -0.01 7.33
C LYS A 34 -15.91 -1.34 8.05
N PHE A 35 -15.04 -2.34 7.91
CA PHE A 35 -15.23 -3.68 8.45
C PHE A 35 -14.47 -3.95 9.75
N THR A 36 -13.49 -3.11 10.13
CA THR A 36 -12.75 -3.23 11.39
C THR A 36 -13.32 -2.31 12.48
N GLU A 37 -14.26 -2.81 13.29
CA GLU A 37 -14.80 -2.05 14.43
C GLU A 37 -13.79 -1.86 15.57
N ARG A 38 -12.96 -2.88 15.82
CA ARG A 38 -11.87 -2.85 16.81
C ARG A 38 -10.68 -3.61 16.25
N GLY A 39 -9.55 -2.93 16.11
CA GLY A 39 -8.35 -3.52 15.53
C GLY A 39 -7.50 -2.51 14.78
N GLN A 40 -6.73 -3.01 13.83
CA GLN A 40 -5.80 -2.23 13.05
C GLN A 40 -5.98 -2.51 11.56
N VAL A 41 -5.77 -1.46 10.76
CA VAL A 41 -5.57 -1.56 9.32
C VAL A 41 -4.08 -1.32 9.04
N ASN A 42 -3.45 -2.29 8.41
CA ASN A 42 -2.06 -2.28 7.98
C ASN A 42 -2.02 -2.05 6.48
N VAL A 43 -1.23 -1.06 6.06
CA VAL A 43 -0.93 -0.82 4.66
C VAL A 43 0.57 -1.05 4.46
N ALA A 44 0.95 -1.93 3.53
CA ALA A 44 2.34 -2.16 3.21
C ALA A 44 2.61 -2.02 1.72
N VAL A 45 3.85 -1.63 1.41
CA VAL A 45 4.38 -1.61 0.05
C VAL A 45 5.66 -2.41 0.02
N ASP A 46 5.64 -3.52 -0.69
CA ASP A 46 6.79 -4.42 -0.85
C ASP A 46 7.39 -4.27 -2.25
N LEU A 47 8.72 -4.26 -2.34
CA LEU A 47 9.41 -4.35 -3.62
C LEU A 47 9.48 -5.83 -4.05
N LEU A 48 8.78 -6.19 -5.12
CA LEU A 48 8.83 -7.56 -5.65
C LEU A 48 9.96 -7.75 -6.66
N GLU A 49 10.24 -6.71 -7.44
CA GLU A 49 11.26 -6.74 -8.48
C GLU A 49 11.68 -5.30 -8.81
N GLU A 50 12.98 -5.09 -8.99
CA GLU A 50 13.57 -3.86 -9.49
C GLU A 50 14.44 -4.19 -10.68
N THR A 51 14.25 -3.48 -11.77
CA THR A 51 15.10 -3.53 -12.95
C THR A 51 15.56 -2.11 -13.30
N PRO A 52 16.53 -1.94 -14.21
CA PRO A 52 16.95 -0.59 -14.63
C PRO A 52 15.84 0.27 -15.27
N LEU A 53 14.69 -0.32 -15.63
CA LEU A 53 13.61 0.37 -16.35
C LEU A 53 12.30 0.45 -15.56
N GLU A 54 12.08 -0.47 -14.62
CA GLU A 54 10.79 -0.57 -13.94
C GLU A 54 10.90 -1.16 -12.53
N TYR A 55 9.92 -0.78 -11.71
CA TYR A 55 9.67 -1.33 -10.39
C TYR A 55 8.38 -2.14 -10.42
N ARG A 56 8.40 -3.33 -9.85
CA ARG A 56 7.19 -4.10 -9.53
C ARG A 56 6.94 -4.04 -8.03
N LEU A 57 5.97 -3.20 -7.65
CA LEU A 57 5.56 -3.03 -6.26
C LEU A 57 4.30 -3.83 -5.95
N ARG A 58 4.23 -4.39 -4.74
CA ARG A 58 3.01 -4.94 -4.16
C ARG A 58 2.47 -3.96 -3.14
N PHE A 59 1.22 -3.56 -3.31
CA PHE A 59 0.48 -2.86 -2.28
C PHE A 59 -0.45 -3.86 -1.58
N SER A 60 -0.41 -3.89 -0.24
CA SER A 60 -1.30 -4.69 0.57
C SER A 60 -2.05 -3.81 1.56
N VAL A 61 -3.33 -4.15 1.77
CA VAL A 61 -4.17 -3.60 2.83
C VAL A 61 -4.71 -4.80 3.59
N GLU A 62 -4.31 -4.93 4.83
CA GLU A 62 -4.72 -6.01 5.72
C GLU A 62 -5.41 -5.40 6.94
N ASP A 63 -6.52 -5.98 7.33
CA ASP A 63 -7.28 -5.53 8.48
C ASP A 63 -7.42 -6.67 9.50
N THR A 64 -7.53 -6.32 10.78
CA THR A 64 -7.64 -7.30 11.86
C THR A 64 -9.06 -7.36 12.45
N GLY A 65 -10.05 -6.90 11.69
CA GLY A 65 -11.45 -6.79 12.10
C GLY A 65 -12.16 -8.12 12.22
#